data_AF-A0A379AV96-F1
#
_entry.id   AF-A0A379AV96-F1
#
_cell.length_a   1.000
_cell.length_b   1.000
_cell.length_c   1.000
_cell.angle_alpha   90.00
_cell.angle_beta   90.00
_cell.angle_gamma   90.00
#
_symmetry.space_group_name_H-M   'P 1'
#
loop_
_entity.id
_entity.type
_entity.pdbx_description
1 polymer ?
#
loop_
_entity_poly.entity_id
_entity_poly.type
_entity_poly.pdbx_seq_one_letter_code
_entity_poly.pdbx_strand_id
1 'polypeptide(L)' 'MKKLTLILTALCFSLPALSAGKYSCDDSIPYCKQMRSCKQARFYLNQCGAGRLDSDNDGVPCGKGKNVTNIYKLFFN' A
#
# COMPACT_ATOMS: atom_id res chain seq x y z
N MET A 1 -27.50 28.49 -25.41
CA MET A 1 -27.75 28.10 -24.01
C MET A 1 -28.01 26.59 -23.93
N LYS A 2 -26.99 25.84 -23.50
CA LYS A 2 -27.08 24.62 -22.67
C LYS A 2 -28.09 23.53 -23.10
N LYS A 3 -27.80 22.78 -24.17
CA LYS A 3 -28.54 21.52 -24.44
C LYS A 3 -27.67 20.33 -24.86
N LEU A 4 -26.34 20.40 -24.70
CA LEU A 4 -25.44 19.31 -25.14
C LEU A 4 -24.65 18.63 -24.02
N THR A 5 -24.85 19.00 -22.75
CA THR A 5 -24.05 18.46 -21.63
C THR A 5 -24.74 17.39 -20.79
N LEU A 6 -25.94 16.90 -21.17
CA LEU A 6 -26.74 16.01 -20.31
C LEU A 6 -26.56 14.49 -20.54
N ILE A 7 -25.68 14.05 -21.45
CA ILE A 7 -25.54 12.61 -21.76
C ILE A 7 -24.19 12.02 -21.28
N LEU A 8 -23.25 12.85 -20.80
CA LEU A 8 -21.91 12.38 -20.39
C LEU A 8 -21.83 11.98 -18.90
N THR A 9 -22.94 11.94 -18.18
CA THR A 9 -22.96 11.60 -16.74
C THR A 9 -23.23 10.11 -16.45
N ALA A 10 -23.35 9.26 -17.46
CA ALA A 10 -23.80 7.87 -17.31
C ALA A 10 -22.68 6.79 -17.34
N LEU A 11 -21.40 7.16 -17.32
CA LEU A 11 -20.28 6.20 -17.43
C LEU A 11 -19.37 6.11 -16.18
N CYS A 12 -19.72 6.72 -15.05
CA CYS A 12 -18.88 6.72 -13.84
C CYS A 12 -19.51 6.09 -12.58
N PHE A 13 -20.45 5.16 -12.73
CA PHE A 13 -20.87 4.24 -11.66
C PHE A 13 -20.40 2.84 -12.09
N SER A 14 -19.40 2.17 -11.54
CA SER A 14 -18.80 2.24 -10.21
C SER A 14 -17.44 1.52 -10.30
N LEU A 15 -16.33 2.24 -10.13
CA LEU A 15 -15.04 1.56 -9.94
C LEU A 15 -14.99 1.01 -8.50
N PRO A 16 -14.70 -0.28 -8.28
CA PRO A 16 -14.42 -0.77 -6.94
C PRO A 16 -13.17 -0.05 -6.44
N ALA A 17 -13.32 0.76 -5.38
CA ALA A 17 -12.19 1.33 -4.68
C ALA A 17 -11.32 0.18 -4.18
N LEU A 18 -10.11 0.07 -4.73
CA LEU A 18 -9.11 -0.91 -4.31
C LEU A 18 -8.90 -0.72 -2.81
N SER A 19 -9.46 -1.63 -2.00
CA SER A 19 -9.45 -1.52 -0.54
C SER A 19 -8.00 -1.57 -0.06
N ALA A 20 -7.48 -0.41 0.31
CA ALA A 20 -6.25 -0.34 1.07
C ALA A 20 -6.55 -0.93 2.45
N GLY A 21 -6.07 -2.14 2.70
CA GLY A 21 -6.21 -2.80 4.00
C GLY A 21 -5.83 -1.84 5.12
N LYS A 22 -6.71 -1.70 6.12
CA LYS A 22 -6.41 -0.98 7.36
C LYS A 22 -5.51 -1.89 8.20
N TYR A 23 -4.36 -1.37 8.62
CA TYR A 23 -3.40 -2.05 9.50
C TYR A 23 -3.46 -1.39 10.88
N SER A 24 -3.25 -2.15 11.95
CA SER A 24 -3.21 -1.66 13.33
C SER A 24 -1.91 -2.10 14.02
N CYS A 25 -1.39 -1.28 14.93
CA CYS A 25 -0.21 -1.67 15.72
C CYS A 25 -0.51 -2.75 16.78
N ASP A 26 -1.79 -3.01 17.04
CA ASP A 26 -2.25 -4.15 17.86
C ASP A 26 -2.16 -5.49 17.09
N ASP A 27 -2.08 -5.43 15.75
CA ASP A 27 -1.91 -6.62 14.93
C ASP A 27 -0.53 -7.24 15.14
N SER A 28 -0.47 -8.58 15.08
CA SER A 28 0.81 -9.29 15.06
C SER A 28 1.60 -8.91 13.79
N ILE A 29 2.74 -8.25 13.98
CA ILE A 29 3.61 -7.82 12.88
C ILE A 29 4.26 -9.07 12.24
N PRO A 30 3.90 -9.41 10.98
CA PRO A 30 4.39 -10.61 10.32
C PRO A 30 5.87 -10.46 9.94
N TYR A 31 6.55 -11.60 9.82
CA TYR A 31 7.87 -11.63 9.19
C TYR A 31 7.78 -11.23 7.72
N CYS A 32 8.87 -10.71 7.16
CA CYS A 32 8.92 -10.25 5.77
C CYS A 32 8.43 -11.29 4.75
N LYS A 33 8.70 -12.59 4.98
CA LYS A 33 8.22 -13.68 4.12
C LYS A 33 6.69 -13.87 4.11
N GLN A 34 6.01 -13.35 5.12
CA GLN A 34 4.56 -13.47 5.35
C GLN A 34 3.84 -12.13 5.10
N MET A 35 4.58 -11.07 4.78
CA MET A 35 4.02 -9.74 4.59
C MET A 35 3.37 -9.63 3.20
N ARG A 36 2.17 -9.06 3.15
CA ARG A 36 1.36 -9.03 1.92
C ARG A 36 1.47 -7.74 1.11
N SER A 37 1.98 -6.65 1.68
CA SER A 37 2.07 -5.34 1.01
C SER A 37 3.18 -4.42 1.56
N CYS A 38 3.83 -3.64 0.69
CA CYS A 38 4.86 -2.68 1.10
C CYS A 38 4.22 -1.59 1.96
N LYS A 39 2.94 -1.28 1.72
CA LYS A 39 2.17 -0.34 2.54
C LYS A 39 2.01 -0.85 3.96
N GLN A 40 1.76 -2.16 4.12
CA GLN A 40 1.71 -2.83 5.42
C GLN A 40 3.08 -2.78 6.12
N ALA A 41 4.14 -3.14 5.40
CA ALA A 41 5.50 -3.13 5.92
C ALA A 41 5.92 -1.73 6.39
N ARG A 42 5.65 -0.70 5.59
CA ARG A 42 5.90 0.70 5.93
C ARG A 42 5.05 1.16 7.11
N PHE A 43 3.78 0.76 7.17
CA PHE A 43 2.94 1.07 8.32
C PHE A 43 3.55 0.52 9.61
N TYR A 44 3.93 -0.75 9.65
CA TYR A 44 4.53 -1.34 10.85
C TYR A 44 5.88 -0.70 11.21
N LEU A 45 6.73 -0.40 10.22
CA LEU A 45 8.01 0.28 10.48
C LEU A 45 7.80 1.70 11.05
N ASN A 46 7.00 2.53 10.37
CA ASN A 46 6.87 3.96 10.70
C ASN A 46 5.89 4.23 11.85
N GLN A 47 4.76 3.53 11.88
CA GLN A 47 3.68 3.80 12.84
C GLN A 47 3.79 2.95 14.09
N CYS A 48 4.36 1.74 13.98
CA CYS A 48 4.42 0.78 15.09
C CYS A 48 5.84 0.52 15.59
N GLY A 49 6.85 1.21 15.04
CA GLY A 49 8.24 1.10 15.48
C GLY A 49 8.86 -0.28 15.24
N ALA A 50 8.40 -1.01 14.23
CA ALA A 50 8.86 -2.36 13.93
C ALA A 50 10.26 -2.38 13.27
N GLY A 51 11.29 -1.93 13.99
CA GLY A 51 12.67 -1.82 13.50
C GLY A 51 13.26 -3.13 12.96
N ARG A 52 12.78 -4.30 13.44
CA ARG A 52 13.17 -5.61 12.89
C ARG A 52 12.85 -5.80 11.40
N LEU A 53 12.00 -4.94 10.83
CA LEU A 53 11.68 -4.96 9.42
C LEU A 53 12.76 -4.24 8.59
N ASP A 54 13.51 -3.31 9.17
CA ASP A 54 14.56 -2.51 8.51
C ASP A 54 15.92 -2.79 9.15
N SER A 55 16.50 -3.93 8.79
CA SER A 55 17.74 -4.41 9.44
C SER A 55 18.97 -3.61 9.05
N ASP A 56 19.00 -3.03 7.85
CA ASP A 56 20.09 -2.20 7.33
C ASP A 56 19.89 -0.71 7.60
N ASN A 57 18.76 -0.32 8.19
CA ASN A 57 18.42 1.06 8.58
C ASN A 57 18.42 2.02 7.39
N ASP A 58 18.00 1.53 6.22
CA ASP A 58 17.89 2.35 5.00
C ASP A 58 16.48 2.99 4.86
N GLY A 59 15.59 2.75 5.82
CA GLY A 59 14.21 3.19 5.82
C GLY A 59 13.29 2.33 4.94
N VAL A 60 13.79 1.22 4.40
CA VAL A 60 13.06 0.31 3.51
C VAL A 60 12.82 -1.03 4.21
N PRO A 61 11.59 -1.28 4.69
CA PRO A 61 11.30 -2.53 5.37
C PRO A 61 11.38 -3.72 4.40
N CYS A 62 11.96 -4.82 4.89
CA CYS A 62 12.17 -6.12 4.23
C CYS A 62 13.21 -6.15 3.11
N GLY A 63 13.95 -5.06 2.88
CA GLY A 63 15.05 -4.96 1.94
C GLY A 63 14.65 -5.15 0.46
N LYS A 64 15.55 -4.74 -0.45
CA LYS A 64 15.38 -4.87 -1.90
C LYS A 64 15.54 -6.33 -2.36
N GLY A 65 14.54 -7.18 -2.16
CA GLY A 65 14.58 -8.53 -2.77
C GLY A 65 13.72 -9.61 -2.14
N LYS A 66 12.94 -9.33 -1.10
CA LYS A 66 12.06 -10.33 -0.51
C LYS A 66 10.61 -9.90 -0.73
N ASN A 67 10.11 -10.38 -1.88
CA ASN A 67 8.75 -10.32 -2.41
C ASN A 67 7.71 -9.66 -1.50
N VAL A 68 7.41 -8.41 -1.83
CA VAL A 68 6.09 -7.86 -1.57
C VAL A 68 5.46 -7.49 -2.91
N THR A 69 5.17 -8.54 -3.68
CA THR A 69 4.43 -8.56 -4.96
C THR A 69 4.44 -7.24 -5.74
N ASN A 70 5.60 -6.92 -6.32
CA ASN A 70 5.79 -6.00 -7.46
C ASN A 70 5.05 -4.64 -7.39
N ILE A 71 5.14 -3.91 -6.27
CA ILE A 71 4.74 -2.49 -6.18
C ILE A 71 5.93 -1.54 -5.97
N TYR A 72 7.14 -2.06 -5.74
CA TYR A 72 8.37 -1.23 -5.76
C TYR A 72 8.61 -0.52 -7.12
N LYS A 73 7.85 -0.85 -8.17
CA LYS A 73 7.81 -0.13 -9.45
C LYS A 73 6.83 1.05 -9.50
N LEU A 74 5.93 1.21 -8.53
CA LEU A 74 4.88 2.24 -8.56
C LEU A 74 5.07 3.40 -7.56
N PHE A 75 6.05 3.33 -6.65
CA PHE A 75 6.31 4.37 -5.63
C PHE A 75 7.70 5.02 -5.72
N PHE A 76 8.53 4.60 -6.67
CA PHE A 76 9.78 5.30 -7.05
C PHE A 76 9.68 5.84 -8.50
N ASN A 77 8.47 6.18 -8.94
CA ASN A 77 8.25 7.22 -9.95
C ASN A 77 7.65 8.43 -9.24
#